data_AF-A0A5P0YRT8-F1
#
_entry.id   AF-A0A5P0YRT8-F1
#
_cell.length_a   1.000
_cell.length_b   1.000
_cell.length_c   1.000
_cell.angle_alpha   90.00
_cell.angle_beta   90.00
_cell.angle_gamma   90.00
#
_symmetry.space_group_name_H-M   'P 1'
#
loop_
_entity.id
_entity.type
_entity.pdbx_description
1 polymer ?
#
loop_
_entity_poly.entity_id
_entity_poly.type
_entity_poly.pdbx_seq_one_letter_code
_entity_poly.pdbx_strand_id
1 'polypeptide(L)'
;MAGSSPARYGEGGGMDEWQRLASDVRERLTAASSGERTVFAAGVAERLMRRHESLPPEQRSPFTLGLRPLLDAVWEAALGDTAAFAAVKRGMGEYLLSDYFHNDGQDGPDDADEPAATAVLHATASHLYGCADFAVWAGMRAVDAVAQHVEYLADLADLADLTEGPGSPAPAPLGDPEKAPLEELRRQLLDLDLIAARSDQLRYASCGLPVAATARLQTELRDPLSRQD
;
A
#
# COMPACT_ATOMS: atom_id res chain seq x y z
N MET A 1 -48.25 -26.69 -18.37
CA MET A 1 -47.08 -26.14 -19.08
C MET A 1 -46.33 -25.29 -18.07
N ALA A 2 -45.17 -25.76 -17.63
CA ALA A 2 -44.40 -25.18 -16.53
C ALA A 2 -43.78 -23.85 -16.94
N GLY A 3 -43.83 -22.88 -16.04
CA GLY A 3 -43.19 -21.58 -16.19
C GLY A 3 -41.67 -21.69 -16.16
N SER A 4 -41.03 -20.77 -16.88
CA SER A 4 -39.61 -20.49 -16.74
C SER A 4 -39.39 -18.99 -16.93
N SER A 5 -38.91 -18.38 -15.86
CA SER A 5 -38.17 -17.12 -15.82
C SER A 5 -37.53 -17.03 -14.42
N PRO A 6 -36.37 -16.38 -14.19
CA PRO A 6 -35.29 -16.00 -15.11
C PRO A 6 -33.90 -16.43 -14.59
N ALA A 7 -32.92 -16.62 -15.47
CA ALA A 7 -31.51 -16.51 -15.09
C ALA A 7 -31.13 -15.02 -15.14
N ARG A 8 -30.99 -14.38 -13.97
CA ARG A 8 -30.33 -13.07 -13.86
C ARG A 8 -28.82 -13.31 -13.92
N TYR A 9 -28.19 -12.65 -14.88
CA TYR A 9 -26.74 -12.57 -15.02
C TYR A 9 -26.11 -11.92 -13.77
N GLY A 10 -25.05 -12.55 -13.26
CA GLY A 10 -24.33 -12.20 -12.03
C GLY A 10 -23.14 -11.29 -12.25
N GLU A 11 -23.28 -10.20 -12.99
CA GLU A 11 -22.18 -9.23 -13.27
C GLU A 11 -22.15 -8.04 -12.29
N GLY A 12 -23.08 -7.94 -11.34
CA GLY A 12 -23.12 -6.85 -10.35
C GLY A 12 -22.38 -7.09 -9.03
N GLY A 13 -22.03 -8.34 -8.72
CA GLY A 13 -21.55 -8.71 -7.38
C GLY A 13 -20.14 -8.23 -7.02
N GLY A 14 -19.22 -8.24 -7.98
CA GLY A 14 -17.81 -7.88 -7.75
C GLY A 14 -17.60 -6.37 -7.52
N MET A 15 -18.28 -5.53 -8.33
CA MET A 15 -18.22 -4.07 -8.18
C MET A 15 -18.88 -3.62 -6.87
N ASP A 16 -20.01 -4.22 -6.50
CA ASP A 16 -20.69 -3.95 -5.23
C ASP A 16 -19.82 -4.37 -4.02
N GLU A 17 -19.13 -5.51 -4.11
CA GLU A 17 -18.23 -5.96 -3.04
C GLU A 17 -16.98 -5.07 -2.92
N TRP A 18 -16.37 -4.69 -4.03
CA TRP A 18 -15.23 -3.77 -4.03
C TRP A 18 -15.58 -2.43 -3.38
N GLN A 19 -16.71 -1.82 -3.78
CA GLN A 19 -17.15 -0.54 -3.22
C GLN A 19 -17.42 -0.65 -1.72
N ARG A 20 -18.03 -1.75 -1.28
CA ARG A 20 -18.28 -2.01 0.13
C ARG A 20 -16.97 -2.12 0.92
N LEU A 21 -16.04 -2.97 0.49
CA LEU A 21 -14.76 -3.16 1.19
C LEU A 21 -13.93 -1.86 1.22
N ALA A 22 -13.89 -1.12 0.11
CA ALA A 22 -13.20 0.17 0.04
C ALA A 22 -13.85 1.21 0.98
N SER A 23 -15.19 1.22 1.08
CA SER A 23 -15.90 2.06 2.05
C SER A 23 -15.55 1.66 3.49
N ASP A 24 -15.57 0.36 3.81
CA ASP A 24 -15.23 -0.16 5.14
C ASP A 24 -13.82 0.28 5.56
N VAL A 25 -12.82 0.16 4.67
CA VAL A 25 -11.44 0.63 4.93
C VAL A 25 -11.41 2.14 5.19
N ARG A 26 -12.07 2.93 4.33
CA ARG A 26 -12.10 4.40 4.46
C ARG A 26 -12.77 4.85 5.76
N GLU A 27 -13.90 4.25 6.13
CA GLU A 27 -14.63 4.55 7.34
C GLU A 27 -13.79 4.26 8.59
N ARG A 28 -13.11 3.11 8.62
CA ARG A 28 -12.21 2.74 9.72
C ARG A 28 -11.02 3.69 9.84
N LEU A 29 -10.39 4.06 8.74
CA LEU A 29 -9.27 5.01 8.73
C LEU A 29 -9.69 6.42 9.17
N THR A 30 -10.92 6.83 8.82
CA THR A 30 -11.50 8.10 9.25
C THR A 30 -11.72 8.11 10.76
N ALA A 31 -12.18 7.00 11.34
CA ALA A 31 -12.42 6.86 12.78
C ALA A 31 -11.15 6.64 13.62
N ALA A 32 -10.07 6.12 13.02
CA ALA A 32 -8.80 5.85 13.69
C ALA A 32 -8.11 7.12 14.23
N SER A 33 -7.15 6.99 15.13
CA SER A 33 -6.26 8.10 15.53
C SER A 33 -5.18 8.37 14.48
N SER A 34 -4.49 9.50 14.58
CA SER A 34 -3.37 9.83 13.66
C SER A 34 -2.24 8.80 13.72
N GLY A 35 -1.92 8.28 14.92
CA GLY A 35 -0.91 7.23 15.08
C GLY A 35 -1.30 5.93 14.37
N GLU A 36 -2.55 5.49 14.54
CA GLU A 36 -3.08 4.29 13.86
C GLU A 36 -3.06 4.44 12.34
N ARG A 37 -3.48 5.60 11.83
CA ARG A 37 -3.41 5.90 10.38
C ARG A 37 -1.98 5.88 9.84
N THR A 38 -1.04 6.43 10.60
CA THR A 38 0.37 6.47 10.19
C THR A 38 0.94 5.05 10.14
N VAL A 39 0.66 4.21 11.14
CA VAL A 39 1.09 2.81 11.16
C VAL A 39 0.50 2.03 9.98
N PHE A 40 -0.80 2.23 9.68
CA PHE A 40 -1.43 1.62 8.51
C PHE A 40 -0.71 2.01 7.21
N ALA A 41 -0.52 3.31 7.00
CA ALA A 41 0.12 3.81 5.78
C ALA A 41 1.57 3.33 5.65
N ALA A 42 2.33 3.31 6.75
CA ALA A 42 3.70 2.79 6.79
C ALA A 42 3.75 1.29 6.50
N GLY A 43 2.79 0.51 7.02
CA GLY A 43 2.61 -0.91 6.72
C GLY A 43 2.44 -1.17 5.23
N VAL A 44 1.50 -0.45 4.60
CA VAL A 44 1.26 -0.54 3.16
C VAL A 44 2.50 -0.16 2.35
N ALA A 45 3.12 0.98 2.67
CA ALA A 45 4.32 1.46 1.99
C ALA A 45 5.50 0.48 2.10
N GLU A 46 5.68 -0.17 3.25
CA GLU A 46 6.72 -1.16 3.48
C GLU A 46 6.53 -2.45 2.68
N ARG A 47 5.29 -2.94 2.54
CA ARG A 47 5.01 -4.10 1.65
C ARG A 47 5.36 -3.78 0.21
N LEU A 48 4.95 -2.61 -0.27
CA LEU A 48 5.22 -2.16 -1.62
C LEU A 48 6.72 -1.94 -1.85
N MET A 49 7.41 -1.30 -0.91
CA MET A 49 8.87 -1.10 -0.97
C MET A 49 9.60 -2.43 -1.04
N ARG A 50 9.27 -3.40 -0.18
CA ARG A 50 9.89 -4.74 -0.22
C ARG A 50 9.65 -5.45 -1.54
N ARG A 51 8.47 -5.27 -2.14
CA ARG A 51 8.16 -5.82 -3.46
C ARG A 51 9.04 -5.19 -4.53
N HIS A 52 9.15 -3.86 -4.51
CA HIS A 52 10.01 -3.11 -5.40
C HIS A 52 11.49 -3.52 -5.26
N GLU A 53 11.99 -3.66 -4.03
CA GLU A 53 13.36 -4.14 -3.74
C GLU A 53 13.63 -5.56 -4.26
N SER A 54 12.58 -6.39 -4.37
CA SER A 54 12.69 -7.76 -4.88
C SER A 54 12.71 -7.87 -6.41
N LEU A 55 12.37 -6.78 -7.14
CA LEU A 55 12.39 -6.76 -8.60
C LEU A 55 13.80 -7.02 -9.15
N PRO A 56 13.95 -7.43 -10.42
CA PRO A 56 15.24 -7.42 -11.10
C PRO A 56 15.89 -6.02 -11.08
N PRO A 57 17.22 -5.89 -10.94
CA PRO A 57 17.90 -4.59 -10.83
C PRO A 57 17.53 -3.56 -11.91
N GLU A 58 17.29 -4.01 -13.13
CA GLU A 58 16.90 -3.19 -14.28
C GLU A 58 15.48 -2.64 -14.21
N GLN A 59 14.63 -3.18 -13.33
CA GLN A 59 13.26 -2.72 -13.09
C GLN A 59 13.14 -1.88 -11.82
N ARG A 60 14.24 -1.72 -11.06
CA ARG A 60 14.24 -0.93 -9.82
C ARG A 60 14.45 0.54 -10.14
N SER A 61 13.56 1.38 -9.64
CA SER A 61 13.72 2.84 -9.71
C SER A 61 14.71 3.30 -8.63
N PRO A 62 15.79 4.02 -8.99
CA PRO A 62 16.71 4.58 -8.02
C PRO A 62 16.05 5.55 -7.05
N PHE A 63 15.04 6.30 -7.50
CA PHE A 63 14.29 7.22 -6.65
C PHE A 63 13.51 6.46 -5.57
N THR A 64 12.72 5.45 -5.97
CA THR A 64 11.97 4.62 -5.04
C THR A 64 12.88 3.99 -3.99
N LEU A 65 14.01 3.39 -4.40
CA LEU A 65 14.98 2.84 -3.45
C LEU A 65 15.58 3.90 -2.52
N GLY A 66 15.79 5.12 -3.02
CA GLY A 66 16.25 6.27 -2.25
C GLY A 66 15.32 6.68 -1.12
N LEU A 67 14.03 6.31 -1.17
CA LEU A 67 13.04 6.62 -0.14
C LEU A 67 13.07 5.65 1.05
N ARG A 68 13.83 4.55 1.00
CA ARG A 68 13.92 3.57 2.10
C ARG A 68 14.27 4.20 3.46
N PRO A 69 15.27 5.09 3.59
CA PRO A 69 15.58 5.74 4.86
C PRO A 69 14.44 6.64 5.38
N LEU A 70 13.67 7.25 4.48
CA LEU A 70 12.49 8.03 4.86
C LEU A 70 11.40 7.12 5.42
N LEU A 71 11.13 5.98 4.77
CA LEU A 71 10.18 4.99 5.27
C LEU A 71 10.59 4.44 6.64
N ASP A 72 11.88 4.15 6.85
CA ASP A 72 12.40 3.73 8.16
C ASP A 72 12.14 4.80 9.22
N ALA A 73 12.40 6.08 8.92
CA ALA A 73 12.12 7.18 9.84
C ALA A 73 10.62 7.33 10.14
N VAL A 74 9.73 7.11 9.15
CA VAL A 74 8.28 7.12 9.35
C VAL A 74 7.86 5.99 10.29
N TRP A 75 8.41 4.79 10.14
CA TRP A 75 8.17 3.68 11.08
C TRP A 75 8.57 4.02 12.51
N GLU A 76 9.81 4.49 12.70
CA GLU A 76 10.28 4.85 14.05
C GLU A 76 9.41 5.94 14.66
N ALA A 77 9.05 6.98 13.89
CA ALA A 77 8.19 8.05 14.36
C ALA A 77 6.75 7.57 14.67
N ALA A 78 6.18 6.69 13.84
CA ALA A 78 4.85 6.12 14.04
C ALA A 78 4.76 5.25 15.31
N LEU A 79 5.88 4.62 15.69
CA LEU A 79 6.00 3.76 16.87
C LEU A 79 6.56 4.52 18.10
N GLY A 80 6.61 5.84 18.02
CA GLY A 80 6.84 6.74 19.15
C GLY A 80 8.29 7.11 19.41
N ASP A 81 9.20 6.91 18.46
CA ASP A 81 10.52 7.56 18.51
C ASP A 81 10.41 9.00 18.00
N THR A 82 10.40 9.95 18.94
CA THR A 82 10.31 11.38 18.61
C THR A 82 11.58 11.94 17.97
N ALA A 83 12.72 11.26 18.07
CA ALA A 83 13.96 11.68 17.42
C ALA A 83 13.85 11.53 15.88
N ALA A 84 13.04 10.60 15.39
CA ALA A 84 12.82 10.36 13.98
C ALA A 84 12.06 11.50 13.27
N PHE A 85 11.30 12.32 14.00
CA PHE A 85 10.48 13.40 13.41
C PHE A 85 11.30 14.39 12.56
N ALA A 86 12.54 14.69 12.97
CA ALA A 86 13.42 15.57 12.19
C ALA A 86 13.84 14.95 10.85
N ALA A 87 14.05 13.63 10.81
CA ALA A 87 14.37 12.91 9.58
C ALA A 87 13.16 12.85 8.64
N VAL A 88 11.96 12.59 9.17
CA VAL A 88 10.71 12.58 8.38
C VAL A 88 10.49 13.93 7.68
N LYS A 89 10.60 15.05 8.42
CA LYS A 89 10.45 16.40 7.84
C LYS A 89 11.52 16.69 6.79
N ARG A 90 12.77 16.28 7.04
CA ARG A 90 13.86 16.50 6.09
C ARG A 90 13.61 15.75 4.79
N GLY A 91 13.29 14.46 4.85
CA GLY A 91 13.03 13.66 3.65
C GLY A 91 11.84 14.17 2.84
N MET A 92 10.76 14.60 3.51
CA MET A 92 9.64 15.26 2.81
C MET A 92 10.07 16.57 2.15
N GLY A 93 10.88 17.37 2.83
CA GLY A 93 11.42 18.62 2.27
C GLY A 93 12.35 18.38 1.08
N GLU A 94 13.18 17.35 1.13
CA GLU A 94 14.06 16.94 0.02
C GLU A 94 13.23 16.52 -1.20
N TYR A 95 12.17 15.73 -1.00
CA TYR A 95 11.24 15.38 -2.08
C TYR A 95 10.59 16.63 -2.71
N LEU A 96 10.00 17.51 -1.89
CA LEU A 96 9.29 18.71 -2.37
C LEU A 96 10.20 19.70 -3.12
N LEU A 97 11.52 19.62 -2.91
CA LEU A 97 12.52 20.44 -3.58
C LEU A 97 13.22 19.73 -4.74
N SER A 98 12.88 18.46 -4.99
CA SER A 98 13.47 17.65 -6.05
C SER A 98 12.70 17.76 -7.36
N ASP A 99 13.34 17.36 -8.46
CA ASP A 99 12.71 17.31 -9.79
C ASP A 99 11.56 16.28 -9.87
N TYR A 100 11.46 15.36 -8.90
CA TYR A 100 10.37 14.39 -8.78
C TYR A 100 9.06 15.02 -8.27
N PHE A 101 9.10 16.23 -7.70
CA PHE A 101 7.91 16.98 -7.35
C PHE A 101 7.60 18.03 -8.43
N HIS A 102 6.92 17.60 -9.49
CA HIS A 102 6.60 18.43 -10.65
C HIS A 102 5.09 18.53 -10.90
N ASN A 103 4.69 19.53 -11.68
CA ASN A 103 3.33 19.67 -12.20
C ASN A 103 3.23 19.35 -13.70
N ASP A 104 4.28 18.75 -14.27
CA ASP A 104 4.42 18.51 -15.72
C ASP A 104 3.49 17.40 -16.27
N GLY A 105 2.51 16.96 -15.48
CA GLY A 105 1.57 15.91 -15.89
C GLY A 105 2.29 14.58 -16.13
N GLN A 106 1.88 13.86 -17.19
CA GLN A 106 2.46 12.58 -17.60
C GLN A 106 3.87 12.71 -18.21
N ASP A 107 4.39 13.94 -18.38
CA ASP A 107 5.70 14.19 -19.01
C ASP A 107 6.84 14.36 -17.99
N GLY A 108 6.57 14.26 -16.68
CA GLY A 108 7.63 14.29 -15.68
C GLY A 108 8.19 12.90 -15.36
N PRO A 109 9.18 12.81 -14.45
CA PRO A 109 9.82 11.55 -14.09
C PRO A 109 8.82 10.52 -13.53
N ASP A 110 8.52 9.50 -14.35
CA ASP A 110 7.65 8.33 -14.05
C ASP A 110 7.95 7.64 -12.71
N ASP A 111 9.16 7.80 -12.20
CA ASP A 111 9.64 7.19 -10.95
C ASP A 111 8.83 7.62 -9.71
N ALA A 112 8.24 8.83 -9.69
CA ALA A 112 7.50 9.33 -8.54
C ALA A 112 6.10 8.71 -8.40
N ASP A 113 5.49 8.34 -9.54
CA ASP A 113 4.18 7.68 -9.61
C ASP A 113 4.26 6.17 -9.34
N GLU A 114 5.48 5.63 -9.18
CA GLU A 114 5.67 4.24 -8.79
C GLU A 114 4.93 3.96 -7.46
N PRO A 115 4.17 2.84 -7.36
CA PRO A 115 3.27 2.62 -6.22
C PRO A 115 3.93 2.64 -4.83
N ALA A 116 5.12 2.06 -4.68
CA ALA A 116 5.89 2.10 -3.43
C ALA A 116 6.38 3.51 -3.12
N ALA A 117 6.91 4.24 -4.10
CA ALA A 117 7.35 5.63 -3.89
C ALA A 117 6.19 6.52 -3.42
N THR A 118 5.08 6.49 -4.15
CA THR A 118 3.87 7.25 -3.78
C THR A 118 3.33 6.83 -2.41
N ALA A 119 3.33 5.54 -2.08
CA ALA A 119 2.88 5.06 -0.77
C ALA A 119 3.78 5.57 0.38
N VAL A 120 5.10 5.63 0.21
CA VAL A 120 6.02 6.20 1.21
C VAL A 120 5.73 7.69 1.43
N LEU A 121 5.50 8.44 0.35
CA LEU A 121 5.18 9.86 0.41
C LEU A 121 3.82 10.10 1.10
N HIS A 122 2.82 9.27 0.83
CA HIS A 122 1.55 9.30 1.53
C HIS A 122 1.68 8.89 3.01
N ALA A 123 2.47 7.88 3.36
CA ALA A 123 2.72 7.52 4.75
C ALA A 123 3.41 8.67 5.51
N THR A 124 4.38 9.32 4.86
CA THR A 124 5.06 10.51 5.36
C THR A 124 4.07 11.65 5.60
N ALA A 125 3.20 11.94 4.64
CA ALA A 125 2.17 12.97 4.77
C ALA A 125 1.13 12.62 5.86
N SER A 126 0.76 11.34 5.99
CA SER A 126 -0.12 10.87 7.07
C SER A 126 0.50 11.15 8.44
N HIS A 127 1.81 10.92 8.60
CA HIS A 127 2.52 11.25 9.84
C HIS A 127 2.54 12.75 10.12
N LEU A 128 2.87 13.58 9.12
CA LEU A 128 3.05 15.02 9.29
C LEU A 128 1.74 15.77 9.52
N TYR A 129 0.66 15.37 8.84
CA TYR A 129 -0.61 16.10 8.85
C TYR A 129 -1.71 15.40 9.65
N GLY A 130 -1.56 14.10 9.93
CA GLY A 130 -2.53 13.32 10.70
C GLY A 130 -3.86 13.06 9.97
N CYS A 131 -3.97 13.36 8.67
CA CYS A 131 -5.20 13.23 7.88
C CYS A 131 -5.47 11.78 7.45
N ALA A 132 -6.76 11.43 7.35
CA ALA A 132 -7.21 10.13 6.87
C ALA A 132 -6.95 9.91 5.38
N ASP A 133 -7.07 10.96 4.56
CA ASP A 133 -6.92 10.86 3.11
C ASP A 133 -5.57 10.28 2.69
N PHE A 134 -4.48 10.69 3.34
CA PHE A 134 -3.15 10.14 3.03
C PHE A 134 -3.03 8.65 3.36
N ALA A 135 -3.64 8.18 4.45
CA ALA A 135 -3.66 6.75 4.75
C ALA A 135 -4.51 5.97 3.74
N VAL A 136 -5.65 6.54 3.34
CA VAL A 136 -6.51 5.96 2.28
C VAL A 136 -5.75 5.89 0.95
N TRP A 137 -5.05 6.96 0.56
CA TRP A 137 -4.29 6.99 -0.69
C TRP A 137 -3.11 6.02 -0.68
N ALA A 138 -2.42 5.86 0.46
CA ALA A 138 -1.41 4.81 0.61
C ALA A 138 -2.03 3.42 0.39
N GLY A 139 -3.17 3.12 1.03
CA GLY A 139 -3.92 1.87 0.82
C GLY A 139 -4.33 1.65 -0.64
N MET A 140 -4.78 2.69 -1.33
CA MET A 140 -5.14 2.62 -2.76
C MET A 140 -3.95 2.28 -3.64
N ARG A 141 -2.74 2.78 -3.35
CA ARG A 141 -1.54 2.39 -4.11
C ARG A 141 -1.27 0.89 -4.06
N ALA A 142 -1.59 0.20 -2.97
CA ALA A 142 -1.45 -1.25 -2.93
C ALA A 142 -2.49 -1.97 -3.79
N VAL A 143 -3.74 -1.47 -3.80
CA VAL A 143 -4.79 -1.99 -4.68
C VAL A 143 -4.39 -1.80 -6.15
N ASP A 144 -3.93 -0.60 -6.50
CA ASP A 144 -3.45 -0.25 -7.85
C ASP A 144 -2.27 -1.16 -8.26
N ALA A 145 -1.28 -1.35 -7.38
CA ALA A 145 -0.12 -2.19 -7.65
C ALA A 145 -0.45 -3.67 -7.85
N VAL A 146 -1.47 -4.19 -7.15
CA VAL A 146 -1.95 -5.55 -7.35
C VAL A 146 -2.67 -5.67 -8.69
N ALA A 147 -3.55 -4.72 -9.03
CA ALA A 147 -4.23 -4.69 -10.32
C ALA A 147 -3.25 -4.62 -11.49
N GLN A 148 -2.31 -3.66 -11.47
CA GLN A 148 -1.27 -3.49 -12.47
C GLN A 148 -0.41 -4.75 -12.65
N HIS A 149 -0.09 -5.45 -11.56
CA HIS A 149 0.69 -6.68 -11.66
C HIS A 149 -0.07 -7.80 -12.36
N VAL A 150 -1.36 -7.96 -12.08
CA VAL A 150 -2.15 -8.99 -12.75
C VAL A 150 -2.31 -8.67 -14.23
N GLU A 151 -2.53 -7.40 -14.58
CA GLU A 151 -2.55 -6.93 -15.97
C GLU A 151 -1.21 -7.23 -16.68
N TYR A 152 -0.09 -6.87 -16.07
CA TYR A 152 1.24 -7.15 -16.62
C TYR A 152 1.47 -8.65 -16.88
N LEU A 153 1.02 -9.53 -15.98
CA LEU A 153 1.16 -10.97 -16.16
C LEU A 153 0.24 -11.51 -17.26
N ALA A 154 -0.96 -10.95 -17.43
CA ALA A 154 -1.85 -11.29 -18.53
C ALA A 154 -1.21 -10.90 -19.87
N ASP A 155 -0.65 -9.69 -19.97
CA ASP A 155 0.06 -9.22 -21.16
C ASP A 155 1.26 -10.12 -21.50
N LEU A 156 2.02 -10.56 -20.48
CA LEU A 156 3.12 -11.51 -20.68
C LEU A 156 2.64 -12.88 -21.18
N ALA A 157 1.50 -13.38 -20.68
CA ALA A 157 0.93 -14.64 -21.14
C ALA A 157 0.48 -14.55 -22.61
N ASP A 158 -0.16 -13.43 -22.99
CA ASP A 158 -0.57 -13.17 -24.37
C ASP A 158 0.64 -13.06 -25.31
N LEU A 159 1.71 -12.37 -24.89
CA LEU A 159 2.97 -12.28 -25.65
C LEU A 159 3.66 -13.64 -25.81
N ALA A 160 3.62 -14.51 -24.79
CA ALA A 160 4.19 -15.85 -24.86
C ALA A 160 3.44 -16.73 -25.87
N ASP A 161 2.10 -16.66 -25.92
CA ASP A 161 1.28 -17.40 -26.90
C ASP A 161 1.59 -16.97 -28.34
N LEU A 162 1.87 -15.67 -28.56
CA LEU A 162 2.26 -15.13 -29.87
C LEU A 162 3.68 -15.50 -30.30
N THR A 163 4.60 -15.74 -29.36
CA THR A 163 6.03 -15.95 -29.65
C THR A 163 6.46 -17.43 -29.64
N GLU A 164 5.80 -18.28 -28.86
CA GLU A 164 6.21 -19.69 -28.69
C GLU A 164 5.35 -20.71 -29.46
N GLY A 165 4.28 -20.26 -30.11
CA GLY A 165 3.39 -21.11 -30.90
C GLY A 165 2.49 -22.03 -30.04
N PRO A 166 1.46 -22.66 -30.64
CA PRO A 166 0.48 -23.44 -29.90
C PRO A 166 1.14 -24.65 -29.22
N GLY A 167 1.28 -24.59 -27.89
CA GLY A 167 1.78 -25.70 -27.07
C GLY A 167 2.81 -25.34 -26.00
N SER A 168 3.28 -24.09 -25.93
CA SER A 168 4.17 -23.67 -24.84
C SER A 168 3.40 -23.48 -23.53
N PRO A 169 3.94 -23.91 -22.38
CA PRO A 169 3.24 -23.78 -21.11
C PRO A 169 3.14 -22.30 -20.74
N ALA A 170 1.93 -21.74 -20.91
CA ALA A 170 1.62 -20.42 -20.40
C ALA A 170 2.02 -20.34 -18.91
N PRO A 171 2.61 -19.22 -18.46
CA PRO A 171 2.86 -19.03 -17.03
C PRO A 171 1.54 -19.24 -16.28
N ALA A 172 1.58 -20.03 -15.20
CA ALA A 172 0.38 -20.34 -14.44
C ALA A 172 -0.30 -19.03 -14.00
N PRO A 173 -1.61 -18.85 -14.24
CA PRO A 173 -2.30 -17.62 -13.85
C PRO A 173 -2.16 -17.44 -12.34
N LEU A 174 -1.54 -16.33 -11.94
CA LEU A 174 -1.43 -15.91 -10.54
C LEU A 174 -2.78 -15.35 -10.11
N GLY A 175 -3.71 -16.27 -9.83
CA GLY A 175 -5.02 -15.94 -9.28
C GLY A 175 -6.00 -15.34 -10.28
N ASP A 176 -7.15 -14.94 -9.75
CA ASP A 176 -8.24 -14.34 -10.51
C ASP A 176 -8.06 -12.80 -10.51
N PRO A 177 -7.88 -12.14 -11.67
CA PRO A 177 -7.68 -10.69 -11.78
C PRO A 177 -8.75 -9.88 -11.07
N GLU A 178 -9.99 -10.35 -11.06
CA GLU A 178 -11.09 -9.66 -10.41
C GLU A 178 -11.04 -9.81 -8.88
N LYS A 179 -10.38 -10.86 -8.37
CA LYS A 179 -10.29 -11.14 -6.93
C LYS A 179 -9.08 -10.49 -6.26
N ALA A 180 -7.97 -10.31 -6.97
CA ALA A 180 -6.74 -9.82 -6.34
C ALA A 180 -6.90 -8.42 -5.68
N PRO A 181 -7.58 -7.43 -6.29
CA PRO A 181 -7.90 -6.17 -5.61
C PRO A 181 -8.80 -6.34 -4.37
N LEU A 182 -9.74 -7.29 -4.40
CA LEU A 182 -10.63 -7.58 -3.26
C LEU A 182 -9.85 -8.22 -2.11
N GLU A 183 -8.88 -9.09 -2.41
CA GLU A 183 -8.00 -9.72 -1.42
C GLU A 183 -7.11 -8.68 -0.73
N GLU A 184 -6.56 -7.71 -1.45
CA GLU A 184 -5.80 -6.62 -0.85
C GLU A 184 -6.68 -5.75 0.07
N LEU A 185 -7.92 -5.43 -0.32
CA LEU A 185 -8.83 -4.70 0.57
C LEU A 185 -9.18 -5.50 1.85
N ARG A 186 -9.38 -6.82 1.73
CA ARG A 186 -9.60 -7.69 2.91
C ARG A 186 -8.37 -7.73 3.80
N ARG A 187 -7.17 -7.79 3.22
CA ARG A 187 -5.90 -7.69 3.97
C ARG A 187 -5.82 -6.38 4.72
N GLN A 188 -6.12 -5.24 4.08
CA GLN A 188 -6.12 -3.94 4.74
C GLN A 188 -7.08 -3.88 5.95
N LEU A 189 -8.22 -4.55 5.88
CA LEU A 189 -9.12 -4.66 7.04
C LEU A 189 -8.52 -5.50 8.18
N LEU A 190 -7.80 -6.58 7.88
CA LEU A 190 -7.08 -7.38 8.87
C LEU A 190 -5.92 -6.59 9.51
N ASP A 191 -5.18 -5.81 8.71
CA ASP A 191 -4.15 -4.90 9.19
C ASP A 191 -4.75 -3.88 10.18
N LEU A 192 -5.91 -3.32 9.85
CA LEU A 192 -6.63 -2.39 10.72
C LEU A 192 -7.13 -3.05 12.02
N ASP A 193 -7.49 -4.33 12.00
CA ASP A 193 -7.82 -5.09 13.22
C ASP A 193 -6.59 -5.25 14.12
N LEU A 194 -5.44 -5.59 13.53
CA LEU A 194 -4.18 -5.72 14.25
C LEU A 194 -3.76 -4.38 14.89
N ILE A 195 -3.88 -3.28 14.14
CA ILE A 195 -3.57 -1.92 14.61
C ILE A 195 -4.53 -1.50 15.73
N ALA A 196 -5.83 -1.75 15.56
CA ALA A 196 -6.85 -1.39 16.55
C ALA A 196 -6.64 -2.12 17.90
N ALA A 197 -6.03 -3.30 17.89
CA ALA A 197 -5.65 -3.99 19.13
C ALA A 197 -4.56 -3.23 19.94
N ARG A 198 -3.99 -2.14 19.41
CA ARG A 198 -2.96 -1.30 20.03
C ARG A 198 -3.33 0.18 20.10
N SER A 199 -4.60 0.55 19.84
CA SER A 199 -5.05 1.95 19.75
C SER A 199 -4.64 2.82 20.94
N ASP A 200 -4.71 2.30 22.18
CA ASP A 200 -4.37 3.07 23.38
C ASP A 200 -2.91 3.55 23.41
N GLN A 201 -2.00 2.75 22.85
CA GLN A 201 -0.58 3.10 22.77
C GLN A 201 -0.33 4.04 21.59
N LEU A 202 -0.95 3.75 20.44
CA LEU A 202 -0.74 4.50 19.19
C LEU A 202 -1.33 5.91 19.23
N ARG A 203 -2.45 6.11 19.96
CA ARG A 203 -3.10 7.42 20.08
C ARG A 203 -2.17 8.53 20.58
N TYR A 204 -1.18 8.18 21.40
CA TYR A 204 -0.24 9.12 22.00
C TYR A 204 1.21 8.89 21.55
N ALA A 205 1.43 8.07 20.52
CA ALA A 205 2.78 7.75 20.06
C ALA A 205 3.58 9.00 19.64
N SER A 206 2.92 10.02 19.08
CA SER A 206 3.55 11.29 18.71
C SER A 206 4.13 12.07 19.88
N CYS A 207 3.72 11.79 21.12
CA CYS A 207 4.30 12.38 22.33
C CYS A 207 5.53 11.61 22.84
N GLY A 208 5.91 10.55 22.15
CA GLY A 208 6.96 9.64 22.56
C GLY A 208 6.44 8.48 23.38
N LEU A 209 6.98 7.29 23.13
CA LEU A 209 6.72 6.09 23.92
C LEU A 209 7.99 5.64 24.66
N PRO A 210 7.86 4.92 25.79
CA PRO A 210 9.00 4.27 26.40
C PRO A 210 9.68 3.30 25.41
N VAL A 211 11.02 3.23 25.43
CA VAL A 211 11.81 2.35 24.53
C VAL A 211 11.29 0.91 24.49
N ALA A 212 10.93 0.36 25.65
CA ALA A 212 10.38 -1.00 25.75
C ALA A 212 9.01 -1.16 25.05
N ALA A 213 8.19 -0.11 25.03
CA ALA A 213 6.92 -0.11 24.32
C ALA A 213 7.13 0.00 22.81
N THR A 214 8.05 0.88 22.36
CA THR A 214 8.44 1.00 20.94
C THR A 214 8.97 -0.32 20.40
N ALA A 215 9.92 -0.97 21.09
CA ALA A 215 10.48 -2.26 20.67
C ALA A 215 9.41 -3.36 20.55
N ARG A 216 8.46 -3.39 21.50
CA ARG A 216 7.32 -4.32 21.43
C ARG A 216 6.43 -4.04 20.22
N LEU A 217 6.07 -2.77 19.98
CA LEU A 217 5.24 -2.40 18.83
C LEU A 217 5.93 -2.67 17.49
N GLN A 218 7.26 -2.54 17.41
CA GLN A 218 8.01 -2.97 16.22
C GLN A 218 7.77 -4.45 15.92
N THR A 219 7.90 -5.33 16.92
CA THR A 219 7.66 -6.77 16.72
C THR A 219 6.19 -7.08 16.43
N GLU A 220 5.26 -6.40 17.12
CA GLU A 220 3.83 -6.72 17.05
C GLU A 220 3.10 -6.08 15.86
N LEU A 221 3.64 -5.00 15.28
CA LEU A 221 3.02 -4.27 14.18
C LEU A 221 3.90 -4.25 12.94
N ARG A 222 5.16 -3.79 13.04
CA ARG A 222 6.01 -3.65 11.85
C ARG A 222 6.19 -4.98 11.14
N ASP A 223 6.65 -6.01 11.86
CA ASP A 223 6.90 -7.33 11.24
C ASP A 223 5.67 -7.93 10.54
N PRO A 224 4.49 -8.06 11.17
CA PRO A 224 3.32 -8.63 10.50
C PRO A 224 2.76 -7.75 9.38
N LEU A 225 2.77 -6.42 9.53
CA LEU A 225 2.24 -5.51 8.49
C LEU A 225 3.15 -5.44 7.25
N SER A 226 4.43 -5.79 7.41
CA SER A 226 5.45 -5.75 6.34
C SER A 226 5.58 -7.07 5.57
N ARG A 227 4.79 -8.08 5.91
CA ARG A 227 4.76 -9.36 5.20
C ARG A 227 4.23 -9.18 3.78
N GLN A 228 4.70 -9.97 2.82
CA GLN A 228 4.23 -9.91 1.44
C GLN A 228 3.11 -10.93 1.17
N ASP A 229 3.08 -11.99 1.98
CA ASP A 229 2.09 -13.05 2.09
C ASP A 229 0.77 -12.59 2.71
#